data_AF-A0A7U9RQK4-F1
#
_entry.id   AF-A0A7U9RQK4-F1
#
_cell.length_a   1.000
_cell.length_b   1.000
_cell.length_c   1.000
_cell.angle_alpha   90.00
_cell.angle_beta   90.00
_cell.angle_gamma   90.00
#
_symmetry.space_group_name_H-M   'P 1'
#
loop_
_entity.id
_entity.type
_entity.pdbx_description
1 polymer ?
#
loop_
_entity_poly.entity_id
_entity_poly.type
_entity_poly.pdbx_seq_one_letter_code
_entity_poly.pdbx_strand_id
1 'polypeptide(L)'
;MKQNKCTTTMPLDKTRIWIDFNELCALAKADEAPIYLFSQTDITNDSDGNDITIYDGMEVSVFDDDYDACDLPDALLADGIIVRNFLDQYPNVKWLIRLVKHKKNYKSGDEYVYWMSDL
;
A
#
# COMPACT_ATOMS: atom_id res chain seq x y z
N MET A 1 7.25 18.98 5.62
CA MET A 1 7.61 17.99 6.67
C MET A 1 7.45 16.62 6.05
N LYS A 2 8.40 15.70 6.26
CA LYS A 2 8.41 14.32 5.72
C LYS A 2 7.75 13.36 6.71
N GLN A 3 7.08 12.33 6.21
CA GLN A 3 6.68 11.15 6.99
C GLN A 3 7.65 10.00 6.70
N ASN A 4 8.32 9.47 7.72
CA ASN A 4 9.05 8.22 7.58
C ASN A 4 8.06 7.08 7.87
N LYS A 5 7.87 6.19 6.91
CA LYS A 5 6.94 5.07 7.01
C LYS A 5 7.63 3.81 7.52
N CYS A 6 8.46 3.18 6.69
CA CYS A 6 9.23 2.01 7.09
C CYS A 6 10.43 1.82 6.16
N THR A 7 11.51 1.27 6.70
CA THR A 7 12.56 0.57 5.94
C THR A 7 12.51 -0.89 6.39
N THR A 8 12.32 -1.84 5.48
CA THR A 8 12.17 -3.25 5.83
C THR A 8 13.42 -4.06 5.48
N THR A 9 13.68 -5.12 6.23
CA THR A 9 14.64 -6.18 5.84
C THR A 9 13.93 -7.38 5.20
N MET A 10 12.60 -7.33 5.08
CA MET A 10 11.80 -8.37 4.46
C MET A 10 12.10 -8.44 2.95
N PRO A 11 12.21 -9.65 2.36
CA PRO A 11 12.39 -9.79 0.93
C PRO A 11 11.22 -9.20 0.14
N LEU A 12 11.52 -8.34 -0.84
CA LEU A 12 10.55 -7.77 -1.79
C LEU A 12 11.03 -8.00 -3.22
N ASP A 13 10.11 -8.05 -4.18
CA ASP A 13 10.40 -8.23 -5.61
C ASP A 13 10.93 -6.97 -6.28
N LYS A 14 10.59 -5.81 -5.73
CA LYS A 14 10.99 -4.47 -6.19
C LYS A 14 10.87 -3.47 -5.03
N THR A 15 11.40 -2.28 -5.23
CA THR A 15 11.19 -1.14 -4.34
C THR A 15 9.69 -0.83 -4.20
N ARG A 16 9.21 -0.72 -2.96
CA ARG A 16 7.79 -0.50 -2.63
C ARG A 16 7.66 0.49 -1.48
N ILE A 17 6.45 1.02 -1.28
CA ILE A 17 6.16 1.93 -0.17
C ILE A 17 5.37 1.18 0.89
N TRP A 18 5.77 1.31 2.16
CA TRP A 18 5.02 0.66 3.23
C TRP A 18 3.60 1.25 3.38
N ILE A 19 2.65 0.38 3.73
CA ILE A 19 1.27 0.69 4.07
C ILE A 19 0.82 -0.23 5.21
N ASP A 20 -0.07 0.24 6.08
CA ASP A 20 -0.77 -0.60 7.05
C ASP A 20 -2.08 -1.11 6.42
N PHE A 21 -2.13 -2.40 6.07
CA PHE A 21 -3.35 -3.00 5.50
C PHE A 21 -4.46 -3.18 6.54
N ASN A 22 -4.27 -2.83 7.81
CA ASN A 22 -5.34 -2.76 8.80
C ASN A 22 -6.10 -1.42 8.77
N GLU A 23 -5.59 -0.40 8.06
CA GLU A 23 -6.22 0.92 7.95
C GLU A 23 -7.21 1.05 6.77
N LEU A 24 -7.99 0.00 6.49
CA LEU A 24 -9.05 0.05 5.47
C LEU A 24 -10.09 1.11 5.87
N CYS A 25 -10.33 2.08 4.99
CA CYS A 25 -11.14 3.26 5.34
C CYS A 25 -12.38 3.46 4.48
N ALA A 26 -12.41 2.91 3.25
CA ALA A 26 -13.57 2.94 2.37
C ALA A 26 -13.45 1.89 1.25
N LEU A 27 -14.54 1.68 0.52
CA LEU A 27 -14.55 0.99 -0.78
C LEU A 27 -14.94 1.99 -1.88
N ALA A 28 -14.27 1.92 -3.02
CA ALA A 28 -14.61 2.75 -4.17
C ALA A 28 -16.01 2.41 -4.70
N LYS A 29 -16.86 3.41 -4.91
CA LYS A 29 -18.26 3.20 -5.34
C LYS A 29 -18.41 2.57 -6.73
N ALA A 30 -17.40 2.72 -7.59
CA ALA A 30 -17.49 2.30 -8.99
C ALA A 30 -17.20 0.80 -9.18
N ASP A 31 -16.24 0.26 -8.42
CA ASP A 31 -15.66 -1.06 -8.62
C ASP A 31 -15.37 -1.81 -7.31
N GLU A 32 -15.83 -1.27 -6.18
CA GLU A 32 -15.62 -1.81 -4.82
C GLU A 32 -14.13 -1.94 -4.44
N ALA A 33 -13.24 -1.24 -5.16
CA ALA A 33 -11.81 -1.28 -4.88
C ALA A 33 -11.49 -0.78 -3.45
N PRO A 34 -10.69 -1.52 -2.67
CA PRO A 34 -10.28 -1.10 -1.33
C PRO A 34 -9.54 0.25 -1.33
N ILE A 35 -9.87 1.11 -0.36
CA ILE A 35 -9.20 2.40 -0.13
C ILE A 35 -8.66 2.42 1.30
N TYR A 36 -7.36 2.67 1.42
CA TYR A 36 -6.63 2.70 2.69
C TYR A 36 -6.14 4.11 3.00
N LEU A 37 -5.96 4.41 4.29
CA LEU A 37 -5.18 5.57 4.70
C LEU A 37 -3.74 5.40 4.22
N PHE A 38 -3.10 6.49 3.77
CA PHE A 38 -1.76 6.38 3.21
C PHE A 38 -0.76 7.34 3.84
N SER A 39 -0.94 8.65 3.73
CA SER A 39 0.07 9.61 4.22
C SER A 39 -0.54 10.92 4.68
N GLN A 40 0.06 11.53 5.69
CA GLN A 40 -0.28 12.86 6.19
C GLN A 40 0.48 13.97 5.44
N THR A 41 1.53 13.61 4.70
CA THR A 41 2.43 14.58 4.04
C THR A 41 2.73 14.19 2.59
N ASP A 42 3.26 15.14 1.81
CA ASP A 42 3.61 14.91 0.39
C ASP A 42 4.91 14.15 0.21
N ILE A 43 5.68 13.92 1.27
CA ILE A 43 6.99 13.25 1.18
C ILE A 43 6.98 12.06 2.12
N THR A 44 7.13 10.87 1.56
CA THR A 44 7.34 9.62 2.30
C THR A 44 8.68 9.00 1.91
N ASN A 45 9.03 7.83 2.43
CA ASN A 45 10.13 7.02 1.93
C ASN A 45 9.66 5.70 1.33
N ASP A 46 10.44 5.17 0.40
CA ASP A 46 10.33 3.80 -0.08
C ASP A 46 11.08 2.79 0.81
N SER A 47 10.98 1.50 0.47
CA SER A 47 11.61 0.37 1.16
C SER A 47 13.14 0.45 1.16
N ASP A 48 13.74 1.16 0.21
CA ASP A 48 15.19 1.36 0.10
C ASP A 48 15.66 2.58 0.91
N GLY A 49 14.72 3.30 1.53
CA GLY A 49 14.97 4.48 2.36
C GLY A 49 15.04 5.79 1.59
N ASN A 50 14.74 5.81 0.28
CA ASN A 50 14.77 7.03 -0.51
C ASN A 50 13.50 7.86 -0.28
N ASP A 51 13.67 9.18 -0.21
CA ASP A 51 12.55 10.11 -0.16
C ASP A 51 11.80 10.12 -1.51
N ILE A 52 10.48 10.00 -1.45
CA ILE A 52 9.60 10.08 -2.61
C ILE A 52 8.53 11.14 -2.37
N THR A 53 8.30 11.96 -3.39
CA THR A 53 7.20 12.93 -3.39
C THR A 53 5.96 12.30 -4.00
N ILE A 54 4.88 12.22 -3.24
CA ILE A 54 3.61 11.65 -3.66
C ILE A 54 2.62 12.73 -4.08
N TYR A 55 1.81 12.42 -5.09
CA TYR A 55 0.83 13.33 -5.66
C TYR A 55 -0.39 12.57 -6.16
N ASP A 56 -1.49 13.29 -6.39
CA ASP A 56 -2.76 12.72 -6.85
C ASP A 56 -2.60 12.03 -8.21
N GLY A 57 -3.10 10.80 -8.32
CA GLY A 57 -3.00 9.97 -9.52
C GLY A 57 -1.68 9.20 -9.67
N MET A 58 -0.74 9.32 -8.73
CA MET A 58 0.51 8.56 -8.79
C MET A 58 0.26 7.07 -8.60
N GLU A 59 0.71 6.25 -9.56
CA GLU A 59 0.76 4.80 -9.42
C GLU A 59 1.91 4.40 -8.51
N VAL A 60 1.64 3.53 -7.54
CA VAL A 60 2.62 3.04 -6.58
C VAL A 60 2.46 1.55 -6.33
N SER A 61 3.57 0.91 -6.02
CA SER A 61 3.58 -0.45 -5.47
C SER A 61 3.81 -0.35 -3.97
N VAL A 62 3.02 -1.08 -3.20
CA VAL A 62 3.03 -1.04 -1.74
C VAL A 62 3.25 -2.42 -1.15
N PHE A 63 3.62 -2.45 0.13
CA PHE A 63 3.76 -3.66 0.92
C PHE A 63 3.41 -3.41 2.38
N ASP A 64 3.11 -4.47 3.11
CA ASP A 64 3.08 -4.51 4.56
C ASP A 64 3.97 -5.66 5.07
N ASP A 65 4.56 -5.48 6.25
CA ASP A 65 5.40 -6.50 6.87
C ASP A 65 4.49 -7.53 7.55
N ASP A 66 4.28 -8.66 6.87
CA ASP A 66 3.41 -9.73 7.32
C ASP A 66 4.15 -11.08 7.34
N TYR A 67 3.55 -12.09 7.96
CA TYR A 67 4.15 -13.40 8.19
C TYR A 67 3.23 -14.51 7.70
N ASP A 68 3.84 -15.57 7.17
CA ASP A 68 3.11 -16.76 6.78
C ASP A 68 2.62 -17.58 8.00
N ALA A 69 1.91 -18.67 7.74
CA ALA A 69 1.39 -19.56 8.78
C ALA A 69 2.48 -20.28 9.62
N CYS A 70 3.74 -20.17 9.23
CA CYS A 70 4.90 -20.72 9.94
C CYS A 70 5.70 -19.64 10.70
N ASP A 71 5.18 -18.41 10.82
CA ASP A 71 5.88 -17.23 11.35
C ASP A 71 7.15 -16.86 10.55
N LEU A 72 7.20 -17.21 9.26
CA LEU A 72 8.29 -16.78 8.37
C LEU A 72 7.89 -15.48 7.66
N PRO A 73 8.85 -14.54 7.44
CA PRO A 73 8.58 -13.30 6.72
C PRO A 73 7.99 -13.55 5.32
N ASP A 74 6.79 -13.02 5.07
CA ASP A 74 6.12 -13.11 3.77
C ASP A 74 5.29 -11.83 3.55
N ALA A 75 5.87 -10.86 2.86
CA ALA A 75 5.26 -9.54 2.70
C ALA A 75 3.92 -9.64 1.98
N LEU A 76 2.92 -8.91 2.48
CA LEU A 76 1.68 -8.70 1.74
C LEU A 76 1.89 -7.55 0.75
N LEU A 77 1.60 -7.79 -0.52
CA LEU A 77 1.93 -6.89 -1.63
C LEU A 77 0.66 -6.39 -2.32
N ALA A 78 0.69 -5.15 -2.81
CA ALA A 78 -0.34 -4.62 -3.69
C ALA A 78 0.21 -3.55 -4.65
N ASP A 79 -0.61 -3.19 -5.64
CA ASP A 79 -0.42 -2.01 -6.47
C ASP A 79 -1.64 -1.08 -6.30
N GLY A 80 -1.43 0.23 -6.41
CA GLY A 80 -2.49 1.20 -6.15
C GLY A 80 -2.22 2.57 -6.76
N ILE A 81 -3.23 3.44 -6.65
CA ILE A 81 -3.19 4.82 -7.11
C ILE A 81 -3.41 5.73 -5.91
N ILE A 82 -2.50 6.71 -5.73
CA ILE A 82 -2.64 7.74 -4.70
C ILE A 82 -3.78 8.68 -5.07
N VAL A 83 -4.65 8.96 -4.10
CA VAL A 83 -5.75 9.92 -4.27
C VAL A 83 -5.78 10.88 -3.09
N ARG A 84 -6.13 12.14 -3.35
CA ARG A 84 -6.34 13.13 -2.29
C ARG A 84 -7.45 12.64 -1.37
N ASN A 85 -7.24 12.81 -0.07
CA ASN A 85 -8.25 12.45 0.91
C ASN A 85 -9.54 13.26 0.68
N PHE A 86 -10.64 12.52 0.56
CA PHE A 86 -12.00 13.04 0.40
C PHE A 86 -12.92 12.63 1.56
N LEU A 87 -12.36 12.03 2.62
CA LEU A 87 -13.07 11.52 3.79
C LEU A 87 -12.94 12.52 4.95
N ASP A 88 -14.06 13.11 5.34
CA ASP A 88 -14.10 14.11 6.42
C ASP A 88 -13.71 13.51 7.79
N GLN A 89 -13.87 12.20 7.99
CA GLN A 89 -13.54 11.54 9.25
C GLN A 89 -12.03 11.44 9.55
N TYR A 90 -11.16 11.67 8.55
CA TYR A 90 -9.70 11.58 8.69
C TYR A 90 -8.98 12.89 8.29
N PRO A 91 -9.28 14.03 8.93
CA PRO A 91 -8.82 15.34 8.47
C PRO A 91 -7.28 15.52 8.51
N ASN A 92 -6.57 14.70 9.29
CA ASN A 92 -5.11 14.73 9.39
C ASN A 92 -4.41 13.90 8.30
N VAL A 93 -5.15 13.05 7.59
CA VAL A 93 -4.63 12.27 6.47
C VAL A 93 -4.78 13.09 5.20
N LYS A 94 -3.68 13.26 4.46
CA LYS A 94 -3.66 14.03 3.22
C LYS A 94 -3.92 13.16 1.99
N TRP A 95 -3.36 11.96 2.01
CA TRP A 95 -3.35 11.02 0.91
C TRP A 95 -3.95 9.69 1.34
N LEU A 96 -4.80 9.16 0.48
CA LEU A 96 -5.30 7.79 0.51
C LEU A 96 -4.66 7.02 -0.64
N ILE A 97 -4.81 5.70 -0.63
CA ILE A 97 -4.47 4.85 -1.76
C ILE A 97 -5.66 3.97 -2.09
N ARG A 98 -6.04 3.93 -3.37
CA ARG A 98 -7.01 2.99 -3.91
C ARG A 98 -6.26 1.84 -4.55
N LEU A 99 -6.50 0.61 -4.12
CA LEU A 99 -5.84 -0.55 -4.71
C LEU A 99 -6.36 -0.78 -6.13
N VAL A 100 -5.48 -1.32 -6.97
CA VAL A 100 -5.79 -1.70 -8.35
C VAL A 100 -5.74 -3.21 -8.46
N LYS A 101 -6.67 -3.79 -9.22
CA LYS A 101 -6.66 -5.23 -9.46
C LYS A 101 -5.36 -5.63 -10.13
N HIS A 102 -4.69 -6.63 -9.59
CA HIS A 102 -3.55 -7.21 -10.28
C HIS A 102 -4.04 -8.02 -11.49
N LYS A 103 -3.16 -8.19 -12.48
CA LYS A 103 -3.51 -8.83 -13.77
C LYS A 103 -3.32 -10.34 -13.76
N LYS A 104 -2.74 -10.90 -12.70
CA LYS A 104 -2.27 -12.29 -12.62
C LYS A 104 -3.12 -13.05 -11.62
N ASN A 105 -3.46 -14.30 -11.90
CA ASN A 105 -4.11 -15.13 -10.89
C ASN A 105 -3.05 -15.63 -9.89
N TYR A 106 -2.87 -14.92 -8.79
CA TYR A 106 -2.03 -15.37 -7.65
C TYR A 106 -2.76 -16.47 -6.85
N LYS A 107 -2.00 -17.30 -6.11
CA LYS A 107 -2.56 -18.50 -5.46
C LYS A 107 -3.59 -18.15 -4.39
N SER A 108 -3.40 -17.02 -3.70
CA SER A 108 -4.34 -16.47 -2.70
C SER A 108 -5.74 -16.22 -3.26
N GLY A 109 -5.88 -15.95 -4.55
CA GLY A 109 -7.17 -15.70 -5.21
C GLY A 109 -7.82 -14.35 -4.87
N ASP A 110 -7.16 -13.52 -4.05
CA ASP A 110 -7.54 -12.12 -3.86
C ASP A 110 -7.23 -11.33 -5.15
N GLU A 111 -8.01 -10.29 -5.46
CA GLU A 111 -7.86 -9.52 -6.69
C GLU A 111 -6.94 -8.31 -6.54
N TYR A 112 -6.64 -7.87 -5.32
CA TYR A 112 -5.94 -6.62 -5.02
C TYR A 112 -4.63 -6.84 -4.27
N VAL A 113 -4.58 -7.83 -3.38
CA VAL A 113 -3.39 -8.18 -2.62
C VAL A 113 -2.87 -9.56 -3.00
N TYR A 114 -1.60 -9.81 -2.75
CA TYR A 114 -0.95 -11.11 -2.95
C TYR A 114 0.28 -11.22 -2.05
N TRP A 115 0.63 -12.44 -1.66
CA TRP A 115 1.82 -12.68 -0.85
C TRP A 115 3.09 -12.63 -1.70
N MET A 116 4.23 -12.27 -1.11
CA MET A 116 5.52 -12.35 -1.80
C MET A 116 5.81 -13.78 -2.29
N SER A 117 5.39 -14.79 -1.52
CA SER A 117 5.48 -16.21 -1.89
C SER A 117 4.52 -16.67 -3.01
N ASP A 118 3.59 -15.80 -3.45
CA ASP A 118 2.72 -16.06 -4.60
C ASP A 118 3.36 -15.74 -5.96
N LEU A 119 4.49 -15.03 -5.96
CA LEU A 119 5.21 -14.58 -7.18
C LEU A 119 5.90 -15.70 -7.96
#